data_AF-A0A7C1B2V8-F1
#
_entry.id   AF-A0A7C1B2V8-F1
#
_cell.length_a   1.000
_cell.length_b   1.000
_cell.length_c   1.000
_cell.angle_alpha   90.00
_cell.angle_beta   90.00
_cell.angle_gamma   90.00
#
_symmetry.space_group_name_H-M   'P 1'
#
loop_
_entity.id
_entity.type
_entity.pdbx_description
1 polymer ?
#
loop_
_entity_poly.entity_id
_entity_poly.type
_entity_poly.pdbx_seq_one_letter_code
_entity_poly.pdbx_strand_id
1 'polypeptide(L)'
;MAKKKKKAGAKPASLEEVAEGYRDQLFHKVTEGTVISTELAYQYDPLKLKDQFMPVERQREMYKALHTLFEGEPMDTVDKQSYRHGGVQQSRSKRMWVEWGKKIAIERGIPQYNREMGIPLGQRYYEPVLVSNTDYIVDYDDFSVYNNCAIQQMMDDMRKTVIMGLDVPHRVIQLRLGKEISPESMNLYMETIQHVLAGGAVVQEHMAETHPGLVTDAYAKIITGNPDLRDQFDRRWVLNIDKEFHPTRAEPLNETIGNRLFNTIRTHTLRVRMTNGAAVIRSAAIAVTMSFVAAYKLTGESVLSDISFATRHAQAIHMGLATWLSRTNAPNEPGGIPIGYWSDMCCAEKEMPNTPWLKVVSIDRDMQLGKDLCQAVLESAAVGAQIDAVWYGIYMSGGVGFPAFAYLYLGNILDDWLNRFTELCYYNFEGHERVPDTWDCAKGFGEIAALYLMETYEKYPTLQELHWGGAIRCFITSAISNSFASLLTGDSLMGMMIQNYVVSLLMKEGWLRTGFGGQEVQAHAGLPYGPSLRIEEGGLPELRGANYPMFSYTATHTPGYVTGTYAAMIGRGSSWCASPLVKVAFADPDSTFDFKNVRLCIAKGAAKEYEPAGERDLIRPAR
;
A
#
# COMPACT_ATOMS: atom_id res chain seq x y z
N MET A 1 -43.53 -15.68 -52.35
CA MET A 1 -44.84 -15.25 -51.79
C MET A 1 -44.69 -15.35 -50.27
N ALA A 2 -44.87 -14.34 -49.41
CA ALA A 2 -45.84 -13.24 -49.42
C ALA A 2 -45.23 -11.93 -48.87
N LYS A 3 -45.59 -10.81 -49.50
CA LYS A 3 -45.32 -9.45 -49.04
C LYS A 3 -46.21 -9.12 -47.84
N LYS A 4 -45.65 -8.92 -46.64
CA LYS A 4 -46.38 -8.25 -45.54
C LYS A 4 -46.47 -6.75 -45.86
N LYS A 5 -47.70 -6.27 -46.09
CA LYS A 5 -48.04 -4.85 -46.22
C LYS A 5 -47.59 -4.09 -44.96
N LYS A 6 -46.70 -3.10 -45.11
CA LYS A 6 -46.52 -2.04 -44.11
C LYS A 6 -47.84 -1.27 -44.00
N LYS A 7 -48.54 -1.37 -42.87
CA LYS A 7 -49.55 -0.38 -42.47
C LYS A 7 -48.79 0.90 -42.13
N ALA A 8 -48.81 1.86 -43.05
CA ALA A 8 -48.50 3.25 -42.73
C ALA A 8 -49.64 3.80 -41.87
N GLY A 9 -49.35 4.25 -40.65
CA GLY A 9 -50.35 4.92 -39.81
C GLY A 9 -50.32 4.63 -38.30
N ALA A 10 -49.28 4.00 -37.74
CA ALA A 10 -49.12 3.97 -36.28
C ALA A 10 -48.06 5.01 -35.87
N LYS A 11 -48.43 5.96 -35.00
CA LYS A 11 -47.45 6.79 -34.28
C LYS A 11 -46.47 5.84 -33.58
N PRO A 12 -45.15 6.11 -33.57
CA PRO A 12 -44.25 5.40 -32.68
C PRO A 12 -44.74 5.62 -31.25
N ALA A 13 -44.89 4.54 -30.49
CA ALA A 13 -45.29 4.61 -29.09
C ALA A 13 -44.33 5.54 -28.34
N SER A 14 -44.84 6.37 -27.44
CA SER A 14 -43.98 7.22 -26.61
C SER A 14 -43.09 6.34 -25.73
N LEU A 15 -41.95 6.87 -25.28
CA LEU A 15 -41.08 6.17 -24.32
C LEU A 15 -41.85 5.76 -23.05
N GLU A 16 -42.88 6.50 -22.68
CA GLU A 16 -43.78 6.20 -21.56
C GLU A 16 -44.70 5.01 -21.86
N GLU A 17 -45.29 4.94 -23.06
CA GLU A 17 -46.13 3.81 -23.49
C GLU A 17 -45.32 2.51 -23.62
N VAL A 18 -44.05 2.61 -24.04
CA VAL A 18 -43.12 1.48 -24.07
C VAL A 18 -42.73 1.07 -22.64
N ALA A 19 -42.47 2.04 -21.74
CA ALA A 19 -42.13 1.77 -20.35
C ALA A 19 -43.28 1.12 -19.56
N GLU A 20 -44.53 1.52 -19.81
CA GLU A 20 -45.72 0.88 -19.21
C GLU A 20 -45.89 -0.57 -19.69
N GLY A 21 -45.66 -0.84 -20.98
CA GLY A 21 -45.75 -2.20 -21.53
C GLY A 21 -44.71 -3.17 -20.97
N TYR A 22 -43.55 -2.68 -20.54
CA TYR A 22 -42.51 -3.49 -19.88
C TYR A 22 -42.70 -3.63 -18.37
N ARG A 23 -43.38 -2.68 -17.71
CA ARG A 23 -43.69 -2.74 -16.27
C ARG A 23 -44.48 -4.00 -15.91
N ASP A 24 -45.43 -4.39 -16.77
CA ASP A 24 -46.32 -5.53 -16.53
C ASP A 24 -45.71 -6.90 -16.89
N GLN A 25 -44.55 -6.94 -17.56
CA GLN A 25 -43.94 -8.19 -18.02
C GLN A 25 -42.76 -8.66 -17.15
N LEU A 26 -42.15 -7.77 -16.36
CA LEU A 26 -40.95 -8.07 -15.57
C LEU A 26 -41.15 -7.97 -14.06
N PHE A 27 -42.23 -7.35 -13.58
CA PHE A 27 -42.51 -7.21 -12.16
C PHE A 27 -43.86 -7.83 -11.80
N HIS A 28 -43.89 -8.54 -10.67
CA HIS A 28 -45.09 -9.15 -10.12
C HIS A 28 -46.22 -8.12 -10.03
N LYS A 29 -47.42 -8.48 -10.51
CA LYS A 29 -48.62 -7.67 -10.33
C LYS A 29 -48.81 -7.40 -8.83
N VAL A 30 -48.77 -6.13 -8.45
CA VAL A 30 -49.08 -5.65 -7.11
C VAL A 30 -50.54 -6.02 -6.82
N THR A 31 -50.75 -7.08 -6.05
CA THR A 31 -52.08 -7.48 -5.54
C THR A 31 -52.47 -6.60 -4.36
N GLU A 32 -53.77 -6.45 -4.11
CA GLU A 32 -54.31 -5.79 -2.91
C GLU A 32 -53.69 -6.43 -1.65
N GLY A 33 -52.95 -5.66 -0.85
CA GLY A 33 -52.14 -6.15 0.28
C GLY A 33 -50.63 -6.26 0.03
N THR A 34 -50.13 -5.96 -1.18
CA THR A 34 -48.70 -5.87 -1.47
C THR A 34 -48.17 -4.53 -0.96
N VAL A 35 -47.34 -4.55 0.08
CA VAL A 35 -46.75 -3.31 0.61
C VAL A 35 -45.57 -2.91 -0.28
N ILE A 36 -45.57 -1.66 -0.76
CA ILE A 36 -44.48 -1.14 -1.57
C ILE A 36 -43.25 -1.04 -0.66
N SER A 37 -42.09 -1.55 -1.08
CA SER A 37 -40.86 -1.54 -0.26
C SER A 37 -40.52 -0.14 0.28
N THR A 38 -40.85 0.93 -0.46
CA THR A 38 -40.66 2.32 -0.04
C THR A 38 -41.61 2.77 1.07
N GLU A 39 -42.76 2.10 1.25
CA GLU A 39 -43.73 2.36 2.32
C GLU A 39 -43.38 1.62 3.62
N LEU A 40 -42.62 0.52 3.55
CA LEU A 40 -42.01 -0.17 4.71
C LEU A 40 -40.58 0.29 4.99
N ALA A 41 -39.99 1.08 4.10
CA ALA A 41 -38.64 1.58 4.26
C ALA A 41 -38.57 2.42 5.53
N TYR A 42 -37.68 2.04 6.44
CA TYR A 42 -37.30 2.86 7.58
C TYR A 42 -36.80 4.22 7.07
N GLN A 43 -37.63 5.26 7.18
CA GLN A 43 -37.23 6.63 6.84
C GLN A 43 -36.43 7.21 8.00
N TYR A 44 -35.21 6.72 8.20
CA TYR A 44 -34.25 7.42 9.03
C TYR A 44 -33.60 8.51 8.21
N ASP A 45 -34.00 9.73 8.50
CA ASP A 45 -33.33 10.91 7.98
C ASP A 45 -32.34 11.39 9.06
N PRO A 46 -31.04 11.02 8.97
CA PRO A 46 -30.05 11.44 9.96
C PRO A 46 -29.94 12.96 10.07
N LEU A 47 -30.36 13.72 9.06
CA LEU A 47 -30.36 15.18 9.09
C LEU A 47 -31.46 15.75 9.99
N LYS A 48 -32.56 15.03 10.25
CA LYS A 48 -33.59 15.44 11.23
C LYS A 48 -33.12 15.38 12.67
N LEU A 49 -32.16 14.50 12.96
CA LEU A 49 -31.54 14.36 14.29
C LEU A 49 -30.21 15.10 14.41
N LYS A 50 -29.76 15.77 13.34
CA LYS A 50 -28.50 16.51 13.26
C LYS A 50 -28.28 17.36 14.51
N ASP A 51 -29.21 18.27 14.79
CA ASP A 51 -29.09 19.27 15.85
C ASP A 51 -28.94 18.66 17.25
N GLN A 52 -29.57 17.50 17.50
CA GLN A 52 -29.48 16.81 18.79
C GLN A 52 -28.08 16.25 19.06
N PHE A 53 -27.37 15.80 18.02
CA PHE A 53 -26.07 15.15 18.15
C PHE A 53 -24.89 16.02 17.70
N MET A 54 -25.13 17.25 17.21
CA MET A 54 -24.07 18.20 16.82
C MET A 54 -22.99 18.43 17.87
N PRO A 55 -23.28 18.53 19.18
CA PRO A 55 -22.24 18.71 20.19
C PRO A 55 -21.23 17.56 20.24
N VAL A 56 -21.68 16.34 19.95
CA VAL A 56 -20.84 15.13 19.90
C VAL A 56 -20.09 15.06 18.57
N GLU A 57 -20.78 15.31 17.46
CA GLU A 57 -20.17 15.26 16.12
C GLU A 57 -19.06 16.30 15.94
N ARG A 58 -19.22 17.50 16.49
CA ARG A 58 -18.18 18.56 16.46
C ARG A 58 -16.90 18.19 17.21
N GLN A 59 -16.94 17.20 18.09
CA GLN A 59 -15.76 16.73 18.82
C GLN A 59 -14.90 15.77 17.98
N ARG A 60 -15.48 15.14 16.95
CA ARG A 60 -14.81 14.16 16.09
C ARG A 60 -13.67 14.79 15.30
N GLU A 61 -12.61 14.01 15.08
CA GLU A 61 -11.43 14.46 14.34
C GLU A 61 -11.79 14.67 12.87
N MET A 62 -12.55 13.75 12.30
CA MET A 62 -13.09 13.87 10.94
C MET A 62 -13.91 15.14 10.75
N TYR A 63 -14.77 15.52 11.71
CA TYR A 63 -15.58 16.74 11.60
C TYR A 63 -14.67 17.97 11.49
N LYS A 64 -13.69 18.08 12.39
CA LYS A 64 -12.75 19.20 12.43
C LYS A 64 -11.92 19.27 11.14
N ALA A 65 -11.48 18.11 10.63
CA ALA A 65 -10.77 18.03 9.36
C ALA A 65 -11.66 18.51 8.21
N LEU A 66 -12.84 17.94 8.01
CA LEU A 66 -13.75 18.37 6.94
C LEU A 66 -14.13 19.85 7.04
N HIS A 67 -14.34 20.36 8.26
CA HIS A 67 -14.64 21.78 8.49
C HIS A 67 -13.49 22.67 8.05
N THR A 68 -12.25 22.27 8.35
CA THR A 68 -11.04 22.98 7.95
C THR A 68 -10.83 22.92 6.45
N LEU A 69 -11.00 21.74 5.84
CA LEU A 69 -10.73 21.52 4.42
C LEU A 69 -11.70 22.29 3.52
N PHE A 70 -12.99 22.31 3.87
CA PHE A 70 -14.04 22.96 3.06
C PHE A 70 -14.38 24.39 3.50
N GLU A 71 -13.77 24.90 4.59
CA GLU A 71 -14.10 26.19 5.20
C GLU A 71 -15.61 26.38 5.42
N GLY A 72 -16.31 25.29 5.79
CA GLY A 72 -17.76 25.21 5.83
C GLY A 72 -18.27 24.12 6.77
N GLU A 73 -19.58 24.09 7.02
CA GLU A 73 -20.16 23.06 7.89
C GLU A 73 -20.15 21.70 7.17
N PRO A 74 -19.53 20.64 7.73
CA PRO A 74 -19.41 19.34 7.04
C PRO A 74 -20.72 18.66 6.64
N MET A 75 -21.82 19.07 7.27
CA MET A 75 -23.17 18.54 7.05
C MET A 75 -24.04 19.44 6.18
N ASP A 76 -23.45 20.42 5.49
CA ASP A 76 -24.16 21.23 4.51
C ASP A 76 -24.35 20.45 3.21
N THR A 77 -25.53 20.56 2.61
CA THR A 77 -25.92 19.79 1.41
C THR A 77 -25.77 20.58 0.11
N VAL A 78 -25.39 21.87 0.18
CA VAL A 78 -25.34 22.78 -0.98
C VAL A 78 -24.09 23.65 -0.92
N ASP A 79 -23.21 23.49 -1.91
CA ASP A 79 -22.15 24.46 -2.21
C ASP A 79 -22.76 25.68 -2.95
N LYS A 80 -22.90 26.80 -2.24
CA LYS A 80 -23.42 28.05 -2.81
C LYS A 80 -22.42 28.76 -3.75
N GLN A 81 -21.15 28.36 -3.72
CA GLN A 81 -20.07 28.90 -4.55
C GLN A 81 -19.73 28.01 -5.74
N SER A 82 -20.48 26.92 -5.95
CA SER A 82 -20.30 26.06 -7.12
C SER A 82 -20.33 26.88 -8.42
N TYR A 83 -19.41 26.58 -9.34
CA TYR A 83 -19.12 27.31 -10.59
C TYR A 83 -18.58 28.73 -10.41
N ARG A 84 -18.34 29.21 -9.18
CA ARG A 84 -17.86 30.56 -8.86
C ARG A 84 -16.48 30.58 -8.19
N HIS A 85 -15.83 29.41 -8.07
CA HIS A 85 -14.49 29.23 -7.50
C HIS A 85 -13.34 29.75 -8.38
N GLY A 86 -13.62 30.28 -9.58
CA GLY A 86 -12.60 30.81 -10.48
C GLY A 86 -11.83 29.75 -11.29
N GLY A 87 -12.37 28.53 -11.40
CA GLY A 87 -11.78 27.46 -12.20
C GLY A 87 -10.46 26.97 -11.62
N VAL A 88 -9.48 26.65 -12.47
CA VAL A 88 -8.15 26.20 -12.05
C VAL A 88 -7.35 27.27 -11.29
N GLN A 89 -7.79 28.53 -11.30
CA GLN A 89 -7.09 29.64 -10.65
C GLN A 89 -7.16 29.55 -9.12
N GLN A 90 -7.98 28.68 -8.54
CA GLN A 90 -7.99 28.43 -7.10
C GLN A 90 -6.76 27.62 -6.63
N SER A 91 -6.26 26.67 -7.43
CA SER A 91 -5.11 25.82 -7.03
C SER A 91 -3.77 26.48 -7.35
N ARG A 92 -2.88 26.50 -6.35
CA ARG A 92 -1.50 27.00 -6.49
C ARG A 92 -0.73 26.19 -7.54
N SER A 93 -0.79 24.86 -7.47
CA SER A 93 -0.11 23.96 -8.39
C SER A 93 -0.58 24.18 -9.82
N LYS A 94 -1.90 24.23 -10.04
CA LYS A 94 -2.44 24.42 -11.40
C LYS A 94 -2.01 25.75 -12.02
N ARG A 95 -2.01 26.85 -11.25
CA ARG A 95 -1.51 28.16 -11.71
C ARG A 95 -0.05 28.09 -12.12
N MET A 96 0.79 27.53 -11.27
CA MET A 96 2.22 27.35 -11.54
C MET A 96 2.46 26.53 -12.82
N TRP A 97 1.71 25.46 -13.03
CA TRP A 97 1.89 24.58 -14.19
C TRP A 97 1.45 25.20 -15.51
N VAL A 98 0.50 26.13 -15.50
CA VAL A 98 0.14 26.91 -16.70
C VAL A 98 1.34 27.73 -17.16
N GLU A 99 2.07 28.36 -16.24
CA GLU A 99 3.26 29.16 -16.57
C GLU A 99 4.42 28.28 -17.06
N TRP A 100 4.63 27.12 -16.43
CA TRP A 100 5.57 26.11 -16.95
C TRP A 100 5.20 25.64 -18.35
N GLY A 101 3.93 25.36 -18.61
CA GLY A 101 3.47 24.90 -19.91
C GLY A 101 3.71 25.92 -21.01
N LYS A 102 3.46 27.20 -20.73
CA LYS A 102 3.79 28.31 -21.64
C LYS A 102 5.29 28.40 -21.91
N LYS A 103 6.11 28.39 -20.85
CA LYS A 103 7.58 28.47 -20.96
C LYS A 103 8.12 27.34 -21.83
N ILE A 104 7.72 26.11 -21.55
CA ILE A 104 8.16 24.91 -22.29
C ILE A 104 7.69 24.98 -23.74
N ALA A 105 6.45 25.41 -23.99
CA ALA A 105 5.92 25.53 -25.34
C ALA A 105 6.70 26.54 -26.19
N ILE A 106 7.09 27.68 -25.61
CA ILE A 106 7.93 28.69 -26.26
C ILE A 106 9.34 28.15 -26.53
N GLU A 107 9.97 27.54 -25.53
CA GLU A 107 11.35 27.06 -25.62
C GLU A 107 11.53 25.97 -26.67
N ARG A 108 10.60 25.00 -26.75
CA ARG A 108 10.70 23.87 -27.68
C ARG A 108 9.89 24.03 -28.97
N GLY A 109 9.07 25.08 -29.09
CA GLY A 109 8.20 25.32 -30.25
C GLY A 109 7.03 24.35 -30.43
N ILE A 110 6.66 23.58 -29.39
CA ILE A 110 5.57 22.58 -29.44
C ILE A 110 4.66 22.79 -28.23
N PRO A 111 3.33 22.97 -28.42
CA PRO A 111 2.38 23.10 -27.32
C PRO A 111 2.56 22.04 -26.23
N GLN A 112 2.37 22.45 -24.98
CA GLN A 112 2.50 21.58 -23.81
C GLN A 112 1.23 21.71 -22.95
N TYR A 113 1.32 21.60 -21.62
CA TYR A 113 0.19 21.68 -20.71
C TYR A 113 -0.63 22.96 -20.95
N ASN A 114 -1.91 22.80 -21.30
CA ASN A 114 -2.86 23.88 -21.55
C ASN A 114 -4.22 23.54 -20.91
N ARG A 115 -4.76 24.49 -20.13
CA ARG A 115 -6.03 24.35 -19.43
C ARG A 115 -7.27 24.72 -20.24
N GLU A 116 -7.09 25.22 -21.46
CA GLU A 116 -8.17 25.39 -22.43
C GLU A 116 -8.52 24.09 -23.15
N MET A 117 -7.69 23.04 -23.03
CA MET A 117 -7.93 21.75 -23.66
C MET A 117 -8.85 20.88 -22.80
N GLY A 118 -9.90 20.32 -23.42
CA GLY A 118 -10.86 19.43 -22.77
C GLY A 118 -11.97 20.20 -22.05
N ILE A 119 -12.37 19.73 -20.87
CA ILE A 119 -13.39 20.38 -20.04
C ILE A 119 -12.76 21.41 -19.08
N PRO A 120 -13.39 22.57 -18.85
CA PRO A 120 -12.91 23.53 -17.86
C PRO A 120 -12.96 22.94 -16.44
N LEU A 121 -11.79 22.77 -15.82
CA LEU A 121 -11.69 22.22 -14.47
C LEU A 121 -11.80 23.31 -13.38
N GLY A 122 -12.08 22.88 -12.15
CA GLY A 122 -12.21 23.77 -10.98
C GLY A 122 -13.57 24.46 -10.87
N GLN A 123 -14.62 23.83 -11.40
CA GLN A 123 -16.00 24.30 -11.20
C GLN A 123 -16.49 24.05 -9.77
N ARG A 124 -16.05 22.95 -9.16
CA ARG A 124 -16.16 22.72 -7.72
C ARG A 124 -14.91 23.24 -7.02
N TYR A 125 -15.00 23.32 -5.69
CA TYR A 125 -13.87 23.65 -4.85
C TYR A 125 -12.76 22.59 -5.01
N TYR A 126 -11.51 23.07 -4.98
CA TYR A 126 -10.31 22.24 -4.87
C TYR A 126 -9.83 22.34 -3.44
N GLU A 127 -10.28 21.39 -2.65
CA GLU A 127 -9.86 21.27 -1.27
C GLU A 127 -8.34 21.02 -1.20
N PRO A 128 -7.59 21.79 -0.39
CA PRO A 128 -6.29 21.33 0.04
C PRO A 128 -6.48 20.06 0.89
N VAL A 129 -5.46 19.23 1.02
CA VAL A 129 -5.58 17.96 1.76
C VAL A 129 -4.57 17.91 2.89
N LEU A 130 -5.06 17.53 4.08
CA LEU A 130 -4.24 17.24 5.25
C LEU A 130 -3.71 15.81 5.15
N VAL A 131 -2.41 15.60 5.35
CA VAL A 131 -1.88 14.23 5.53
C VAL A 131 -2.11 13.78 6.97
N SER A 132 -2.76 12.63 7.14
CA SER A 132 -3.15 12.14 8.47
C SER A 132 -1.95 12.04 9.43
N ASN A 133 -2.16 12.38 10.70
CA ASN A 133 -1.16 12.46 11.77
C ASN A 133 0.04 13.37 11.49
N THR A 134 -0.16 14.39 10.66
CA THR A 134 0.82 15.45 10.44
C THR A 134 0.14 16.81 10.42
N ASP A 135 0.95 17.87 10.34
CA ASP A 135 0.47 19.24 10.16
C ASP A 135 0.55 19.71 8.69
N TYR A 136 0.89 18.82 7.76
CA TYR A 136 1.06 19.17 6.35
C TYR A 136 -0.29 19.26 5.63
N ILE A 137 -0.63 20.47 5.19
CA ILE A 137 -1.74 20.75 4.29
C ILE A 137 -1.15 21.16 2.94
N VAL A 138 -1.40 20.36 1.91
CA VAL A 138 -0.79 20.49 0.57
C VAL A 138 -1.84 20.37 -0.53
N ASP A 139 -1.47 20.75 -1.75
CA ASP A 139 -2.36 20.55 -2.90
C ASP A 139 -2.48 19.05 -3.19
N TYR A 140 -3.68 18.55 -3.49
CA TYR A 140 -3.90 17.15 -3.84
C TYR A 140 -3.05 16.66 -5.04
N ASP A 141 -2.66 17.59 -5.90
CA ASP A 141 -1.73 17.36 -7.02
C ASP A 141 -0.34 16.83 -6.61
N ASP A 142 0.07 17.10 -5.37
CA ASP A 142 1.36 16.70 -4.83
C ASP A 142 1.43 15.22 -4.41
N PHE A 143 0.32 14.48 -4.51
CA PHE A 143 0.27 13.02 -4.34
C PHE A 143 0.36 12.23 -5.65
N SER A 144 0.46 12.92 -6.80
CA SER A 144 0.89 12.24 -8.01
C SER A 144 2.28 11.65 -7.78
N VAL A 145 2.47 10.37 -8.15
CA VAL A 145 3.78 9.71 -8.03
C VAL A 145 4.88 10.51 -8.72
N TYR A 146 4.57 11.19 -9.84
CA TYR A 146 5.53 12.03 -10.57
C TYR A 146 5.94 13.29 -9.80
N ASN A 147 5.08 13.78 -8.90
CA ASN A 147 5.28 15.02 -8.15
C ASN A 147 5.80 14.80 -6.72
N ASN A 148 5.91 13.54 -6.28
CA ASN A 148 6.29 13.18 -4.93
C ASN A 148 7.55 12.29 -4.94
N CYS A 149 8.70 12.87 -4.60
CA CYS A 149 9.97 12.16 -4.55
C CYS A 149 10.01 11.08 -3.46
N ALA A 150 9.25 11.24 -2.36
CA ALA A 150 9.20 10.24 -1.30
C ALA A 150 8.49 8.96 -1.77
N ILE A 151 7.39 9.07 -2.51
CA ILE A 151 6.71 7.90 -3.12
C ILE A 151 7.67 7.18 -4.08
N GLN A 152 8.41 7.93 -4.91
CA GLN A 152 9.41 7.34 -5.81
C GLN A 152 10.52 6.63 -5.03
N GLN A 153 11.05 7.28 -3.98
CA GLN A 153 12.12 6.71 -3.16
C GLN A 153 11.64 5.46 -2.41
N MET A 154 10.39 5.41 -1.94
CA MET A 154 9.82 4.22 -1.33
C MET A 154 9.87 3.03 -2.31
N MET A 155 9.47 3.24 -3.57
CA MET A 155 9.57 2.22 -4.61
C MET A 155 11.01 1.85 -4.92
N ASP A 156 11.90 2.83 -5.02
CA ASP A 156 13.31 2.58 -5.31
C ASP A 156 13.98 1.78 -4.19
N ASP A 157 13.71 2.08 -2.91
CA ASP A 157 14.21 1.34 -1.76
C ASP A 157 13.71 -0.11 -1.72
N MET A 158 12.44 -0.34 -2.09
CA MET A 158 11.90 -1.69 -2.23
C MET A 158 12.57 -2.46 -3.38
N ARG A 159 12.65 -1.85 -4.56
CA ARG A 159 13.16 -2.50 -5.77
C ARG A 159 14.67 -2.74 -5.72
N LYS A 160 15.43 -1.86 -5.05
CA LYS A 160 16.90 -1.93 -4.91
C LYS A 160 17.39 -2.91 -3.83
N THR A 161 16.47 -3.49 -3.05
CA THR A 161 16.76 -4.39 -1.92
C THR A 161 16.70 -5.87 -2.33
N VAL A 162 17.69 -6.65 -1.87
CA VAL A 162 17.76 -8.11 -2.03
C VAL A 162 18.35 -8.73 -0.77
N ILE A 163 17.81 -9.85 -0.32
CA ILE A 163 18.35 -10.58 0.83
C ILE A 163 19.01 -11.87 0.32
N MET A 164 20.23 -12.17 0.79
CA MET A 164 20.99 -13.35 0.34
C MET A 164 21.55 -14.11 1.54
N GLY A 165 21.31 -15.42 1.61
CA GLY A 165 21.93 -16.29 2.61
C GLY A 165 23.43 -16.47 2.38
N LEU A 166 24.20 -16.45 3.47
CA LEU A 166 25.65 -16.62 3.45
C LEU A 166 26.10 -18.03 3.89
N ASP A 167 25.20 -18.87 4.40
CA ASP A 167 25.51 -20.24 4.83
C ASP A 167 26.16 -21.10 3.74
N VAL A 168 25.62 -21.11 2.52
CA VAL A 168 26.16 -21.92 1.41
C VAL A 168 27.49 -21.36 0.94
N PRO A 169 27.66 -20.05 0.66
CA PRO A 169 28.98 -19.47 0.40
C PRO A 169 30.03 -19.85 1.45
N HIS A 170 29.67 -19.76 2.74
CA HIS A 170 30.55 -20.14 3.85
C HIS A 170 30.90 -21.64 3.83
N ARG A 171 29.92 -22.52 3.63
CA ARG A 171 30.18 -23.97 3.52
C ARG A 171 31.05 -24.32 2.32
N VAL A 172 30.88 -23.64 1.18
CA VAL A 172 31.71 -23.85 0.00
C VAL A 172 33.17 -23.51 0.31
N ILE A 173 33.41 -22.39 1.00
CA ILE A 173 34.76 -21.97 1.43
C ILE A 173 35.38 -22.99 2.39
N GLN A 174 34.62 -23.45 3.39
CA GLN A 174 35.12 -24.42 4.37
C GLN A 174 35.39 -25.80 3.76
N LEU A 175 34.43 -26.35 3.01
CA LEU A 175 34.45 -27.74 2.55
C LEU A 175 35.22 -27.94 1.25
N ARG A 176 35.13 -27.02 0.28
CA ARG A 176 35.80 -27.17 -1.02
C ARG A 176 37.20 -26.57 -1.03
N LEU A 177 37.45 -25.53 -0.23
CA LEU A 177 38.75 -24.85 -0.20
C LEU A 177 39.54 -25.09 1.08
N GLY A 178 38.94 -25.71 2.11
CA GLY A 178 39.62 -25.95 3.39
C GLY A 178 40.01 -24.66 4.12
N LYS A 179 39.33 -23.54 3.83
CA LYS A 179 39.60 -22.23 4.44
C LYS A 179 38.74 -22.02 5.67
N GLU A 180 39.35 -21.45 6.70
CA GLU A 180 38.66 -21.06 7.92
C GLU A 180 37.75 -19.85 7.69
N ILE A 181 36.65 -19.80 8.43
CA ILE A 181 35.77 -18.63 8.51
C ILE A 181 35.86 -18.11 9.94
N SER A 182 36.56 -16.99 10.08
CA SER A 182 36.77 -16.29 11.34
C SER A 182 36.02 -14.96 11.37
N PRO A 183 35.80 -14.36 12.55
CA PRO A 183 35.27 -13.01 12.69
C PRO A 183 36.01 -11.98 11.84
N GLU A 184 37.35 -12.06 11.76
CA GLU A 184 38.17 -11.16 10.94
C GLU A 184 37.84 -11.31 9.46
N SER A 185 37.73 -12.55 8.96
CA SER A 185 37.40 -12.81 7.56
C SER A 185 36.00 -12.34 7.18
N MET A 186 35.03 -12.50 8.09
CA MET A 186 33.64 -12.08 7.88
C MET A 186 33.52 -10.55 7.90
N ASN A 187 34.24 -9.87 8.80
CA ASN A 187 34.28 -8.41 8.82
C ASN A 187 35.01 -7.81 7.62
N LEU A 188 36.09 -8.44 7.17
CA LEU A 188 36.77 -8.05 5.92
C LEU A 188 35.84 -8.22 4.71
N TYR A 189 35.04 -9.29 4.67
CA TYR A 189 33.99 -9.45 3.66
C TYR A 189 32.97 -8.32 3.72
N MET A 190 32.49 -7.96 4.92
CA MET A 190 31.52 -6.87 5.08
C MET A 190 32.10 -5.51 4.71
N GLU A 191 33.36 -5.23 5.00
CA GLU A 191 34.04 -4.01 4.55
C GLU A 191 34.20 -3.99 3.02
N THR A 192 34.62 -5.13 2.44
CA THR A 192 34.81 -5.28 1.00
C THR A 192 33.51 -5.07 0.23
N ILE A 193 32.39 -5.63 0.71
CA ILE A 193 31.13 -5.51 -0.02
C ILE A 193 30.59 -4.07 -0.03
N GLN A 194 30.87 -3.25 0.99
CA GLN A 194 30.50 -1.83 0.92
C GLN A 194 31.19 -1.14 -0.26
N HIS A 195 32.50 -1.35 -0.40
CA HIS A 195 33.30 -0.80 -1.51
C HIS A 195 32.81 -1.30 -2.88
N VAL A 196 32.54 -2.60 -3.00
CA VAL A 196 32.08 -3.18 -4.26
C VAL A 196 30.67 -2.71 -4.63
N LEU A 197 29.75 -2.57 -3.67
CA LEU A 197 28.40 -2.06 -3.92
C LEU A 197 28.39 -0.60 -4.35
N ALA A 198 29.34 0.20 -3.87
CA ALA A 198 29.60 1.56 -4.34
C ALA A 198 30.24 1.61 -5.75
N GLY A 199 30.47 0.45 -6.38
CA GLY A 199 31.04 0.36 -7.72
C GLY A 199 32.57 0.44 -7.74
N GLY A 200 33.23 0.12 -6.63
CA GLY A 200 34.67 0.01 -6.52
C GLY A 200 35.22 -1.35 -6.97
N ALA A 201 36.38 -1.35 -7.62
CA ALA A 201 37.06 -2.56 -8.08
C ALA A 201 37.93 -3.16 -6.97
N VAL A 202 38.04 -4.50 -6.94
CA VAL A 202 38.78 -5.24 -5.90
C VAL A 202 39.79 -6.27 -6.41
N VAL A 203 39.86 -6.48 -7.73
CA VAL A 203 40.72 -7.53 -8.32
C VAL A 203 41.46 -7.03 -9.56
N GLN A 204 40.73 -6.49 -10.54
CA GLN A 204 41.33 -6.11 -11.82
C GLN A 204 41.96 -4.72 -11.74
N GLU A 205 43.14 -4.57 -12.33
CA GLU A 205 43.82 -3.28 -12.54
C GLU A 205 43.13 -2.46 -13.65
N HIS A 206 43.30 -1.14 -13.63
CA HIS A 206 42.82 -0.20 -14.65
C HIS A 206 41.28 -0.24 -14.87
N MET A 207 40.53 -0.49 -13.80
CA MET A 207 39.06 -0.42 -13.81
C MET A 207 38.57 1.02 -13.63
N ALA A 208 37.52 1.37 -14.39
CA ALA A 208 36.75 2.57 -14.11
C ALA A 208 35.75 2.29 -12.99
N GLU A 209 35.63 3.22 -12.06
CA GLU A 209 34.79 3.09 -10.87
C GLU A 209 33.64 4.11 -10.89
N THR A 210 32.62 3.86 -10.06
CA THR A 210 31.50 4.79 -9.91
C THR A 210 31.86 5.90 -8.93
N HIS A 211 31.48 7.14 -9.22
CA HIS A 211 31.71 8.26 -8.30
C HIS A 211 30.93 8.01 -6.98
N PRO A 212 31.59 7.91 -5.80
CA PRO A 212 30.92 7.53 -4.55
C PRO A 212 29.75 8.45 -4.15
N GLY A 213 29.87 9.76 -4.44
CA GLY A 213 28.79 10.74 -4.23
C GLY A 213 27.50 10.51 -5.04
N LEU A 214 27.47 9.62 -6.03
CA LEU A 214 26.26 9.25 -6.79
C LEU A 214 25.55 7.99 -6.24
N VAL A 215 26.18 7.31 -5.28
CA VAL A 215 25.78 5.99 -4.78
C VAL A 215 25.86 5.94 -3.25
N THR A 216 25.58 7.07 -2.60
CA THR A 216 25.65 7.23 -1.14
C THR A 216 24.68 6.31 -0.39
N ASP A 217 23.69 5.77 -1.09
CA ASP A 217 22.64 4.89 -0.57
C ASP A 217 22.88 3.40 -0.85
N ALA A 218 24.02 3.03 -1.44
CA ALA A 218 24.42 1.64 -1.61
C ALA A 218 25.17 1.11 -0.38
N TYR A 219 24.67 0.04 0.21
CA TYR A 219 25.31 -0.61 1.36
C TYR A 219 24.74 -2.01 1.59
N ALA A 220 25.39 -2.77 2.48
CA ALA A 220 24.92 -4.06 2.95
C ALA A 220 24.98 -4.17 4.47
N LYS A 221 24.06 -4.92 5.06
CA LYS A 221 24.05 -5.28 6.48
C LYS A 221 23.79 -6.77 6.66
N ILE A 222 24.21 -7.31 7.79
CA ILE A 222 23.91 -8.68 8.17
C ILE A 222 22.67 -8.77 9.05
N ILE A 223 21.94 -9.88 8.90
CA ILE A 223 20.81 -10.29 9.73
C ILE A 223 21.11 -11.71 10.24
N THR A 224 20.99 -11.90 11.56
CA THR A 224 21.06 -13.20 12.24
C THR A 224 20.21 -13.12 13.51
N GLY A 225 19.55 -14.21 13.88
CA GLY A 225 18.84 -14.34 15.15
C GLY A 225 19.73 -14.84 16.29
N ASN A 226 20.96 -15.27 15.98
CA ASN A 226 21.92 -15.75 16.95
C ASN A 226 22.78 -14.59 17.50
N PRO A 227 22.72 -14.30 18.81
CA PRO A 227 23.48 -13.20 19.43
C PRO A 227 24.99 -13.46 19.43
N ASP A 228 25.44 -14.70 19.65
CA ASP A 228 26.87 -15.04 19.64
C ASP A 228 27.50 -14.82 18.26
N LEU A 229 26.76 -15.16 17.20
CA LEU A 229 27.18 -14.93 15.82
C LEU A 229 27.13 -13.43 15.47
N ARG A 230 26.09 -12.73 15.91
CA ARG A 230 25.95 -11.28 15.74
C ARG A 230 27.15 -10.54 16.33
N ASP A 231 27.56 -10.92 17.53
CA ASP A 231 28.62 -10.26 18.28
C ASP A 231 30.02 -10.50 17.68
N GLN A 232 30.15 -11.39 16.68
CA GLN A 232 31.38 -11.55 15.88
C GLN A 232 31.54 -10.46 14.81
N PHE A 233 30.50 -9.70 14.49
CA PHE A 233 30.54 -8.64 13.48
C PHE A 233 30.72 -7.27 14.14
N ASP A 234 31.44 -6.39 13.45
CA ASP A 234 31.46 -4.96 13.79
C ASP A 234 30.02 -4.44 13.72
N ARG A 235 29.60 -3.76 14.80
CA ARG A 235 28.26 -3.20 14.96
C ARG A 235 27.78 -2.35 13.77
N ARG A 236 28.70 -1.76 12.99
CA ARG A 236 28.37 -0.98 11.78
C ARG A 236 27.68 -1.81 10.71
N TRP A 237 27.92 -3.11 10.66
CA TRP A 237 27.37 -4.01 9.66
C TRP A 237 26.10 -4.71 10.12
N VAL A 238 25.73 -4.59 11.39
CA VAL A 238 24.67 -5.41 12.00
C VAL A 238 23.34 -4.68 11.97
N LEU A 239 22.33 -5.30 11.37
CA LEU A 239 20.94 -4.91 11.59
C LEU A 239 20.40 -5.65 12.82
N ASN A 240 20.49 -4.98 13.98
CA ASN A 240 20.26 -5.61 15.28
C ASN A 240 18.76 -5.68 15.62
N ILE A 241 18.18 -6.87 15.57
CA ILE A 241 16.76 -7.12 15.85
C ILE A 241 16.36 -6.62 17.25
N ASP A 242 17.18 -6.89 18.28
CA ASP A 242 16.88 -6.49 19.67
C ASP A 242 16.88 -4.97 19.89
N LYS A 243 17.55 -4.23 19.00
CA LYS A 243 17.59 -2.76 19.05
C LYS A 243 16.41 -2.16 18.29
N GLU A 244 16.04 -2.76 17.16
CA GLU A 244 15.06 -2.19 16.25
C GLU A 244 13.61 -2.58 16.60
N PHE A 245 13.42 -3.65 17.37
CA PHE A 245 12.10 -4.17 17.73
C PHE A 245 11.88 -4.20 19.25
N HIS A 246 10.63 -4.05 19.67
CA HIS A 246 10.19 -4.32 21.04
C HIS A 246 10.61 -5.73 21.46
N PRO A 247 11.02 -5.99 22.71
CA PRO A 247 11.52 -7.31 23.13
C PRO A 247 10.59 -8.48 22.78
N THR A 248 9.27 -8.31 22.98
CA THR A 248 8.29 -9.35 22.67
C THR A 248 8.12 -9.61 21.17
N ARG A 249 8.55 -8.65 20.32
CA ARG A 249 8.62 -8.83 18.87
C ARG A 249 9.94 -9.43 18.43
N ALA A 250 11.04 -9.00 19.04
CA ALA A 250 12.39 -9.42 18.76
C ALA A 250 12.59 -10.91 19.04
N GLU A 251 12.06 -11.43 20.15
CA GLU A 251 12.20 -12.83 20.54
C GLU A 251 11.77 -13.83 19.44
N PRO A 252 10.53 -13.82 18.92
CA PRO A 252 10.13 -14.76 17.86
C PRO A 252 10.85 -14.50 16.52
N LEU A 253 11.30 -13.26 16.25
CA LEU A 253 12.11 -12.95 15.07
C LEU A 253 13.49 -13.61 15.16
N ASN A 254 14.16 -13.46 16.31
CA ASN A 254 15.44 -14.10 16.59
C ASN A 254 15.32 -15.63 16.56
N GLU A 255 14.29 -16.19 17.19
CA GLU A 255 14.05 -17.64 17.20
C GLU A 255 13.86 -18.19 15.79
N THR A 256 13.04 -17.52 14.98
CA THR A 256 12.71 -18.01 13.63
C THR A 256 13.88 -17.89 12.66
N ILE A 257 14.66 -16.81 12.74
CA ILE A 257 15.87 -16.64 11.91
C ILE A 257 16.98 -17.57 12.40
N GLY A 258 17.11 -17.74 13.71
CA GLY A 258 18.04 -18.64 14.38
C GLY A 258 19.50 -18.38 13.98
N ASN A 259 20.24 -19.47 13.77
CA ASN A 259 21.69 -19.45 13.50
C ASN A 259 22.04 -19.16 12.03
N ARG A 260 21.08 -18.73 11.22
CA ARG A 260 21.29 -18.42 9.81
C ARG A 260 21.85 -17.02 9.64
N LEU A 261 22.72 -16.86 8.66
CA LEU A 261 23.33 -15.58 8.35
C LEU A 261 22.83 -15.10 6.99
N PHE A 262 22.19 -13.94 6.99
CA PHE A 262 21.71 -13.29 5.78
C PHE A 262 22.41 -11.95 5.58
N ASN A 263 22.61 -11.61 4.33
CA ASN A 263 23.05 -10.31 3.88
C ASN A 263 21.84 -9.57 3.30
N THR A 264 21.44 -8.45 3.91
CA THR A 264 20.49 -7.53 3.30
C THR A 264 21.28 -6.50 2.49
N ILE A 265 21.07 -6.50 1.19
CA ILE A 265 21.85 -5.72 0.22
C ILE A 265 20.95 -4.66 -0.37
N ARG A 266 21.37 -3.41 -0.24
CA ARG A 266 20.81 -2.28 -0.95
C ARG A 266 21.82 -1.85 -2.00
N THR A 267 21.47 -2.06 -3.26
CA THR A 267 22.22 -1.40 -4.34
C THR A 267 21.92 0.11 -4.31
N HIS A 268 22.39 0.87 -5.30
CA HIS A 268 22.12 2.32 -5.35
C HIS A 268 20.85 2.65 -6.13
N THR A 269 20.14 3.70 -5.72
CA THR A 269 18.90 4.19 -6.36
C THR A 269 19.12 4.52 -7.83
N LEU A 270 20.27 5.09 -8.19
CA LEU A 270 20.61 5.38 -9.58
C LEU A 270 20.58 4.11 -10.48
N ARG A 271 20.92 2.93 -9.95
CA ARG A 271 20.88 1.67 -10.72
C ARG A 271 19.47 1.30 -11.08
N VAL A 272 18.57 1.27 -10.10
CA VAL A 272 17.22 0.79 -10.30
C VAL A 272 16.42 1.74 -11.19
N ARG A 273 16.70 3.05 -11.12
CA ARG A 273 16.14 4.06 -12.03
C ARG A 273 16.66 3.95 -13.47
N MET A 274 17.92 3.54 -13.67
CA MET A 274 18.48 3.31 -15.02
C MET A 274 18.10 1.94 -15.61
N THR A 275 17.69 0.99 -14.78
CA THR A 275 17.50 -0.41 -15.18
C THR A 275 16.15 -0.95 -14.68
N ASN A 276 16.16 -2.06 -13.93
CA ASN A 276 14.99 -2.73 -13.36
C ASN A 276 15.41 -3.65 -12.19
N GLY A 277 14.42 -4.26 -11.52
CA GLY A 277 14.67 -5.16 -10.38
C GLY A 277 15.54 -6.37 -10.71
N ALA A 278 15.45 -6.95 -11.92
CA ALA A 278 16.32 -8.06 -12.33
C ALA A 278 17.80 -7.65 -12.43
N ALA A 279 18.09 -6.41 -12.84
CA ALA A 279 19.45 -5.89 -12.87
C ALA A 279 20.00 -5.66 -11.46
N VAL A 280 19.17 -5.23 -10.51
CA VAL A 280 19.51 -5.13 -9.08
C VAL A 280 19.94 -6.49 -8.52
N ILE A 281 19.13 -7.53 -8.72
CA ILE A 281 19.42 -8.89 -8.22
C ILE A 281 20.76 -9.40 -8.74
N ARG A 282 21.02 -9.25 -10.04
CA ARG A 282 22.28 -9.67 -10.64
C ARG A 282 23.47 -8.86 -10.11
N SER A 283 23.29 -7.55 -9.92
CA SER A 283 24.32 -6.67 -9.37
C SER A 283 24.68 -7.05 -7.93
N ALA A 284 23.69 -7.32 -7.09
CA ALA A 284 23.90 -7.76 -5.71
C ALA A 284 24.68 -9.08 -5.66
N ALA A 285 24.33 -10.05 -6.50
CA ALA A 285 25.04 -11.34 -6.54
C ALA A 285 26.49 -11.20 -7.02
N ILE A 286 26.74 -10.31 -8.00
CA ILE A 286 28.12 -9.98 -8.44
C ILE A 286 28.89 -9.35 -7.28
N ALA A 287 28.29 -8.41 -6.56
CA ALA A 287 28.93 -7.76 -5.43
C ALA A 287 29.32 -8.76 -4.34
N VAL A 288 28.42 -9.66 -3.96
CA VAL A 288 28.72 -10.74 -2.99
C VAL A 288 29.85 -11.62 -3.48
N THR A 289 29.78 -12.09 -4.73
CA THR A 289 30.79 -13.00 -5.30
C THR A 289 32.17 -12.34 -5.34
N MET A 290 32.28 -11.10 -5.82
CA MET A 290 33.55 -10.37 -5.88
C MET A 290 34.10 -10.04 -4.49
N SER A 291 33.21 -9.80 -3.52
CA SER A 291 33.62 -9.57 -2.14
C SER A 291 34.19 -10.83 -1.51
N PHE A 292 33.59 -12.00 -1.78
CA PHE A 292 34.17 -13.28 -1.39
C PHE A 292 35.53 -13.52 -2.06
N VAL A 293 35.67 -13.22 -3.35
CA VAL A 293 36.95 -13.35 -4.08
C VAL A 293 38.05 -12.56 -3.37
N ALA A 294 37.80 -11.29 -3.07
CA ALA A 294 38.79 -10.42 -2.45
C ALA A 294 39.05 -10.76 -0.98
N ALA A 295 38.02 -10.87 -0.15
CA ALA A 295 38.17 -11.09 1.29
C ALA A 295 38.77 -12.47 1.62
N TYR A 296 38.39 -13.51 0.87
CA TYR A 296 38.87 -14.88 1.10
C TYR A 296 39.97 -15.30 0.13
N LYS A 297 40.47 -14.41 -0.74
CA LYS A 297 41.52 -14.70 -1.74
C LYS A 297 41.18 -15.94 -2.56
N LEU A 298 39.96 -15.98 -3.12
CA LEU A 298 39.48 -17.14 -3.85
C LEU A 298 40.13 -17.19 -5.23
N THR A 299 40.56 -18.38 -5.64
CA THR A 299 41.08 -18.68 -6.99
C THR A 299 40.38 -19.94 -7.51
N GLY A 300 40.03 -19.98 -8.79
CA GLY A 300 39.38 -21.12 -9.44
C GLY A 300 37.90 -20.93 -9.78
N GLU A 301 37.57 -21.10 -11.06
CA GLU A 301 36.23 -20.80 -11.62
C GLU A 301 35.09 -21.64 -11.03
N SER A 302 35.36 -22.89 -10.66
CA SER A 302 34.32 -23.82 -10.17
C SER A 302 33.80 -23.52 -8.76
N VAL A 303 34.57 -22.80 -7.93
CA VAL A 303 34.10 -22.38 -6.60
C VAL A 303 33.30 -21.09 -6.73
N LEU A 304 33.71 -20.21 -7.62
CA LEU A 304 32.98 -18.98 -7.93
C LEU A 304 31.60 -19.28 -8.55
N SER A 305 31.49 -20.35 -9.34
CA SER A 305 30.19 -20.79 -9.87
C SER A 305 29.23 -21.22 -8.76
N ASP A 306 29.70 -21.91 -7.72
CA ASP A 306 28.85 -22.33 -6.59
C ASP A 306 28.34 -21.13 -5.79
N ILE A 307 29.24 -20.17 -5.48
CA ILE A 307 28.88 -18.94 -4.78
C ILE A 307 27.91 -18.10 -5.63
N SER A 308 28.17 -17.97 -6.93
CA SER A 308 27.27 -17.27 -7.85
C SER A 308 25.90 -17.96 -7.95
N PHE A 309 25.84 -19.29 -7.97
CA PHE A 309 24.57 -20.02 -8.00
C PHE A 309 23.80 -19.85 -6.67
N ALA A 310 24.49 -19.93 -5.54
CA ALA A 310 23.89 -19.73 -4.23
C ALA A 310 23.27 -18.33 -4.08
N THR A 311 24.01 -17.30 -4.47
CA THR A 311 23.61 -15.89 -4.33
C THR A 311 22.59 -15.42 -5.36
N ARG A 312 22.42 -16.14 -6.47
CA ARG A 312 21.39 -15.83 -7.49
C ARG A 312 20.13 -16.66 -7.38
N HIS A 313 20.22 -17.86 -6.83
CA HIS A 313 19.14 -18.85 -6.89
C HIS A 313 18.93 -19.55 -5.54
N ALA A 314 19.90 -20.31 -5.05
CA ALA A 314 19.64 -21.27 -3.97
C ALA A 314 19.35 -20.61 -2.60
N GLN A 315 19.85 -19.39 -2.37
CA GLN A 315 19.66 -18.65 -1.13
C GLN A 315 19.32 -17.16 -1.37
N ALA A 316 18.81 -16.83 -2.56
CA ALA A 316 18.37 -15.48 -2.87
C ALA A 316 16.90 -15.30 -2.53
N ILE A 317 16.59 -14.29 -1.74
CA ILE A 317 15.23 -13.87 -1.44
C ILE A 317 14.99 -12.55 -2.20
N HIS A 318 14.20 -12.66 -3.25
CA HIS A 318 13.74 -11.52 -4.04
C HIS A 318 12.51 -10.90 -3.39
N MET A 319 12.33 -9.60 -3.54
CA MET A 319 11.12 -8.92 -3.09
C MET A 319 9.90 -9.36 -3.89
N GLY A 320 10.09 -9.65 -5.19
CA GLY A 320 9.00 -10.11 -6.05
C GLY A 320 9.49 -11.00 -7.17
N LEU A 321 8.62 -11.89 -7.64
CA LEU A 321 8.88 -12.77 -8.79
C LEU A 321 8.59 -12.07 -10.12
N ALA A 322 9.03 -12.66 -11.23
CA ALA A 322 8.63 -12.19 -12.55
C ALA A 322 7.10 -12.33 -12.74
N THR A 323 6.50 -11.39 -13.46
CA THR A 323 5.06 -11.41 -13.73
C THR A 323 4.72 -12.21 -15.01
N TRP A 324 3.43 -12.51 -15.19
CA TRP A 324 2.94 -13.23 -16.37
C TRP A 324 3.23 -12.51 -17.69
N LEU A 325 3.32 -13.28 -18.77
CA LEU A 325 3.72 -12.79 -20.11
C LEU A 325 2.90 -11.59 -20.59
N SER A 326 1.58 -11.57 -20.34
CA SER A 326 0.69 -10.46 -20.76
C SER A 326 0.97 -9.12 -20.04
N ARG A 327 1.78 -9.14 -18.99
CA ARG A 327 2.16 -8.00 -18.16
C ARG A 327 3.63 -8.10 -17.74
N THR A 328 4.46 -8.64 -18.63
CA THR A 328 5.83 -9.06 -18.35
C THR A 328 6.63 -7.95 -17.70
N ASN A 329 7.10 -8.22 -16.49
CA ASN A 329 8.00 -7.39 -15.73
C ASN A 329 9.02 -8.28 -15.03
N ALA A 330 10.20 -7.70 -14.80
CA ALA A 330 11.28 -8.37 -14.11
C ALA A 330 10.91 -8.77 -12.67
N PRO A 331 11.61 -9.74 -12.06
CA PRO A 331 11.64 -9.88 -10.61
C PRO A 331 12.00 -8.55 -9.91
N ASN A 332 11.61 -8.43 -8.65
CA ASN A 332 11.71 -7.20 -7.84
C ASN A 332 10.90 -6.00 -8.35
N GLU A 333 9.96 -6.19 -9.28
CA GLU A 333 9.00 -5.14 -9.66
C GLU A 333 7.68 -5.26 -8.86
N PRO A 334 6.94 -4.15 -8.62
CA PRO A 334 5.77 -4.13 -7.74
C PRO A 334 4.74 -5.23 -7.99
N GLY A 335 4.51 -5.58 -9.26
CA GLY A 335 3.55 -6.59 -9.67
C GLY A 335 3.84 -8.00 -9.12
N GLY A 336 5.11 -8.30 -8.87
CA GLY A 336 5.58 -9.61 -8.42
C GLY A 336 5.73 -9.75 -6.91
N ILE A 337 5.59 -8.66 -6.15
CA ILE A 337 5.76 -8.65 -4.69
C ILE A 337 4.46 -9.15 -4.05
N PRO A 338 4.51 -10.17 -3.16
CA PRO A 338 3.32 -10.67 -2.49
C PRO A 338 2.81 -9.69 -1.42
N ILE A 339 1.52 -9.74 -1.14
CA ILE A 339 0.82 -8.85 -0.20
C ILE A 339 1.48 -8.88 1.18
N GLY A 340 1.83 -10.07 1.68
CA GLY A 340 2.48 -10.21 2.97
C GLY A 340 3.86 -9.54 3.02
N TYR A 341 4.60 -9.48 1.91
CA TYR A 341 5.88 -8.75 1.86
C TYR A 341 5.64 -7.24 1.87
N TRP A 342 4.63 -6.74 1.15
CA TRP A 342 4.22 -5.34 1.25
C TRP A 342 3.82 -4.96 2.67
N SER A 343 3.08 -5.82 3.36
CA SER A 343 2.73 -5.62 4.77
C SER A 343 3.97 -5.69 5.67
N ASP A 344 4.92 -6.59 5.41
CA ASP A 344 6.15 -6.72 6.19
C ASP A 344 7.11 -5.54 6.02
N MET A 345 7.08 -4.87 4.87
CA MET A 345 7.86 -3.66 4.62
C MET A 345 7.37 -2.47 5.46
N CYS A 346 6.12 -2.43 5.90
CA CYS A 346 5.67 -1.45 6.89
C CYS A 346 6.23 -1.83 8.27
N CYS A 347 6.87 -0.90 8.98
CA CYS A 347 7.51 -1.16 10.28
C CYS A 347 6.99 -0.24 11.40
N ALA A 348 5.79 0.33 11.23
CA ALA A 348 5.19 1.26 12.18
C ALA A 348 4.95 0.65 13.57
N GLU A 349 4.78 -0.67 13.64
CA GLU A 349 4.55 -1.43 14.86
C GLU A 349 5.81 -1.83 15.63
N LYS A 350 6.99 -1.65 15.05
CA LYS A 350 8.21 -2.33 15.51
C LYS A 350 8.55 -2.09 16.98
N GLU A 351 8.23 -0.91 17.52
CA GLU A 351 8.51 -0.51 18.91
C GLU A 351 7.38 -0.86 19.91
N MET A 352 6.23 -1.33 19.42
CA MET A 352 5.09 -1.71 20.25
C MET A 352 5.13 -3.20 20.62
N PRO A 353 4.51 -3.65 21.71
CA PRO A 353 4.37 -5.08 21.98
C PRO A 353 3.57 -5.80 20.88
N ASN A 354 3.81 -7.10 20.72
CA ASN A 354 3.04 -8.00 19.85
C ASN A 354 1.86 -8.65 20.58
N THR A 355 1.24 -7.95 21.52
CA THR A 355 0.03 -8.46 22.18
C THR A 355 -1.14 -8.41 21.19
N PRO A 356 -1.99 -9.45 21.10
CA PRO A 356 -3.18 -9.43 20.26
C PRO A 356 -4.04 -8.19 20.50
N TRP A 357 -4.43 -7.48 19.43
CA TRP A 357 -5.10 -6.18 19.55
C TRP A 357 -6.36 -6.21 20.43
N LEU A 358 -7.23 -7.22 20.26
CA LEU A 358 -8.46 -7.29 21.04
C LEU A 358 -8.17 -7.53 22.53
N LYS A 359 -7.12 -8.28 22.87
CA LYS A 359 -6.63 -8.43 24.24
C LYS A 359 -6.23 -7.10 24.86
N VAL A 360 -5.45 -6.30 24.12
CA VAL A 360 -4.97 -4.98 24.56
C VAL A 360 -6.15 -4.10 24.97
N VAL A 361 -7.17 -4.00 24.10
CA VAL A 361 -8.31 -3.11 24.35
C VAL A 361 -9.30 -3.68 25.36
N SER A 362 -9.52 -4.99 25.37
CA SER A 362 -10.66 -5.60 26.08
C SER A 362 -10.30 -6.19 27.44
N ILE A 363 -9.09 -6.75 27.58
CA ILE A 363 -8.59 -7.41 28.80
C ILE A 363 -7.61 -6.49 29.52
N ASP A 364 -6.59 -6.01 28.81
CA ASP A 364 -5.55 -5.15 29.40
C ASP A 364 -6.06 -3.72 29.64
N ARG A 365 -7.21 -3.37 29.02
CA ARG A 365 -7.89 -2.07 29.14
C ARG A 365 -6.96 -0.91 28.76
N ASP A 366 -6.08 -1.11 27.80
CA ASP A 366 -5.19 -0.07 27.27
C ASP A 366 -5.76 0.51 25.97
N MET A 367 -6.59 1.54 26.12
CA MET A 367 -7.17 2.26 24.98
C MET A 367 -6.09 2.92 24.11
N GLN A 368 -5.03 3.46 24.72
CA GLN A 368 -4.04 4.24 23.99
C GLN A 368 -3.21 3.33 23.10
N LEU A 369 -2.69 2.23 23.65
CA LEU A 369 -1.97 1.23 22.86
C LEU A 369 -2.87 0.62 21.77
N GLY A 370 -4.14 0.39 22.06
CA GLY A 370 -5.11 -0.06 21.05
C GLY A 370 -5.23 0.90 19.86
N LYS A 371 -5.26 2.21 20.12
CA LYS A 371 -5.27 3.26 19.08
C LYS A 371 -3.93 3.33 18.35
N ASP A 372 -2.81 3.24 19.06
CA ASP A 372 -1.46 3.27 18.45
C ASP A 372 -1.24 2.08 17.50
N LEU A 373 -1.74 0.90 17.85
CA LEU A 373 -1.75 -0.29 16.99
C LEU A 373 -2.63 -0.08 15.74
N CYS A 374 -3.81 0.54 15.87
CA CYS A 374 -4.62 0.95 14.72
C CYS A 374 -3.90 1.99 13.84
N GLN A 375 -3.10 2.88 14.43
CA GLN A 375 -2.29 3.82 13.67
C GLN A 375 -1.22 3.12 12.84
N ALA A 376 -0.58 2.09 13.38
CA ALA A 376 0.33 1.25 12.59
C ALA A 376 -0.38 0.54 11.43
N VAL A 377 -1.65 0.12 11.61
CA VAL A 377 -2.46 -0.41 10.51
C VAL A 377 -2.65 0.64 9.41
N LEU A 378 -2.90 1.91 9.75
CA LEU A 378 -3.06 2.98 8.75
C LEU A 378 -1.76 3.38 8.05
N GLU A 379 -0.60 3.26 8.69
CA GLU A 379 0.70 3.37 8.00
C GLU A 379 0.82 2.30 6.90
N SER A 380 0.37 1.06 7.17
CA SER A 380 0.37 -0.01 6.16
C SER A 380 -0.59 0.28 4.99
N ALA A 381 -1.67 1.04 5.22
CA ALA A 381 -2.56 1.49 4.16
C ALA A 381 -1.87 2.49 3.22
N ALA A 382 -1.01 3.37 3.75
CA ALA A 382 -0.19 4.27 2.95
C ALA A 382 0.85 3.53 2.09
N VAL A 383 1.41 2.42 2.61
CA VAL A 383 2.26 1.51 1.82
C VAL A 383 1.45 0.82 0.72
N GLY A 384 0.33 0.20 1.08
CA GLY A 384 -0.55 -0.52 0.15
C GLY A 384 -1.11 0.36 -0.97
N ALA A 385 -1.41 1.63 -0.67
CA ALA A 385 -1.84 2.63 -1.65
C ALA A 385 -0.86 2.76 -2.83
N GLN A 386 0.44 2.60 -2.57
CA GLN A 386 1.45 2.77 -3.61
C GLN A 386 1.50 1.61 -4.60
N ILE A 387 1.00 0.42 -4.23
CA ILE A 387 0.84 -0.66 -5.20
C ILE A 387 -0.07 -0.16 -6.32
N ASP A 388 -1.25 0.34 -5.99
CA ASP A 388 -2.17 0.74 -7.04
C ASP A 388 -1.75 2.06 -7.72
N ALA A 389 -1.14 3.00 -6.98
CA ALA A 389 -0.65 4.24 -7.55
C ALA A 389 0.51 4.03 -8.55
N VAL A 390 1.42 3.10 -8.25
CA VAL A 390 2.63 2.85 -9.05
C VAL A 390 2.42 1.70 -10.03
N TRP A 391 2.02 0.51 -9.55
CA TRP A 391 1.82 -0.65 -10.42
C TRP A 391 0.68 -0.40 -11.41
N TYR A 392 -0.53 -0.15 -10.93
CA TYR A 392 -1.65 0.06 -11.84
C TYR A 392 -1.62 1.45 -12.49
N GLY A 393 -1.24 2.49 -11.75
CA GLY A 393 -1.23 3.87 -12.25
C GLY A 393 -0.09 4.23 -13.20
N ILE A 394 1.03 3.50 -13.16
CA ILE A 394 2.20 3.76 -14.03
C ILE A 394 2.52 2.54 -14.89
N TYR A 395 2.84 1.38 -14.30
CA TYR A 395 3.33 0.23 -15.06
C TYR A 395 2.28 -0.36 -16.00
N MET A 396 1.03 -0.46 -15.53
CA MET A 396 -0.05 -1.14 -16.27
C MET A 396 -0.98 -0.20 -17.02
N SER A 397 -0.84 1.11 -16.87
CA SER A 397 -1.65 2.10 -17.59
C SER A 397 -0.84 3.32 -18.04
N GLY A 398 -0.61 4.29 -17.14
CA GLY A 398 0.09 5.54 -17.41
C GLY A 398 -0.84 6.75 -17.58
N GLY A 399 -0.26 7.89 -17.96
CA GLY A 399 -0.97 9.16 -18.04
C GLY A 399 -1.05 9.89 -16.70
N VAL A 400 -2.24 10.40 -16.35
CA VAL A 400 -2.46 11.10 -15.06
C VAL A 400 -2.22 10.18 -13.85
N GLY A 401 -2.41 8.87 -14.04
CA GLY A 401 -2.28 7.86 -12.99
C GLY A 401 -3.43 7.92 -11.98
N PHE A 402 -3.18 7.41 -10.77
CA PHE A 402 -4.20 7.23 -9.73
C PHE A 402 -3.81 7.86 -8.39
N PRO A 403 -3.73 9.21 -8.30
CA PRO A 403 -3.45 9.88 -7.03
C PRO A 403 -4.56 9.67 -5.97
N ALA A 404 -5.73 9.17 -6.37
CA ALA A 404 -6.88 8.94 -5.48
C ALA A 404 -6.64 7.89 -4.40
N PHE A 405 -5.59 7.07 -4.53
CA PHE A 405 -5.20 6.17 -3.43
C PHE A 405 -4.62 6.92 -2.23
N ALA A 406 -4.26 8.19 -2.40
CA ALA A 406 -3.86 9.04 -1.28
C ALA A 406 -4.94 9.18 -0.22
N TYR A 407 -6.22 9.13 -0.59
CA TYR A 407 -7.34 9.25 0.37
C TYR A 407 -7.36 8.15 1.46
N LEU A 408 -6.53 7.10 1.37
CA LEU A 408 -6.29 6.15 2.48
C LEU A 408 -5.55 6.76 3.68
N TYR A 409 -4.92 7.92 3.51
CA TYR A 409 -4.08 8.54 4.54
C TYR A 409 -4.23 10.06 4.57
N LEU A 410 -5.40 10.57 4.13
CA LEU A 410 -5.71 12.00 4.16
C LEU A 410 -6.84 12.31 5.15
N GLY A 411 -6.76 13.48 5.76
CA GLY A 411 -7.85 14.14 6.49
C GLY A 411 -8.16 13.57 7.87
N ASN A 412 -7.32 12.71 8.46
CA ASN A 412 -7.62 12.02 9.74
C ASN A 412 -8.98 11.29 9.73
N ILE A 413 -9.49 10.93 8.55
CA ILE A 413 -10.83 10.37 8.36
C ILE A 413 -10.85 8.90 8.81
N LEU A 414 -9.91 8.12 8.29
CA LEU A 414 -9.78 6.70 8.61
C LEU A 414 -9.28 6.51 10.04
N ASP A 415 -8.47 7.45 10.53
CA ASP A 415 -8.00 7.55 11.92
C ASP A 415 -9.19 7.65 12.89
N ASP A 416 -10.11 8.59 12.66
CA ASP A 416 -11.34 8.74 13.46
C ASP A 416 -12.14 7.42 13.49
N TRP A 417 -12.31 6.77 12.34
CA TRP A 417 -13.09 5.53 12.25
C TRP A 417 -12.47 4.35 13.01
N LEU A 418 -11.18 4.06 12.84
CA LEU A 418 -10.54 2.97 13.60
C LEU A 418 -10.48 3.30 15.09
N ASN A 419 -10.30 4.57 15.48
CA ASN A 419 -10.38 5.01 16.87
C ASN A 419 -11.76 4.74 17.47
N ARG A 420 -12.85 4.96 16.72
CA ARG A 420 -14.22 4.62 17.14
C ARG A 420 -14.44 3.13 17.29
N PHE A 421 -13.89 2.30 16.40
CA PHE A 421 -13.97 0.85 16.55
C PHE A 421 -13.14 0.33 17.73
N THR A 422 -12.00 0.96 18.02
CA THR A 422 -11.23 0.68 19.24
C THR A 422 -12.07 0.95 20.48
N GLU A 423 -12.78 2.07 20.52
CA GLU A 423 -13.67 2.41 21.63
C GLU A 423 -14.86 1.46 21.73
N LEU A 424 -15.47 1.09 20.60
CA LEU A 424 -16.54 0.09 20.55
C LEU A 424 -16.08 -1.22 21.22
N CYS A 425 -14.89 -1.71 20.87
CA CYS A 425 -14.34 -2.93 21.45
C CYS A 425 -13.98 -2.77 22.93
N TYR A 426 -13.35 -1.66 23.30
CA TYR A 426 -13.02 -1.35 24.70
C TYR A 426 -14.28 -1.38 25.58
N TYR A 427 -15.40 -0.81 25.15
CA TYR A 427 -16.59 -0.77 26.01
C TYR A 427 -17.45 -2.04 25.98
N ASN A 428 -17.40 -2.84 24.92
CA ASN A 428 -18.38 -3.91 24.71
C ASN A 428 -17.81 -5.34 24.61
N PHE A 429 -16.48 -5.51 24.59
CA PHE A 429 -15.84 -6.82 24.36
C PHE A 429 -14.99 -7.29 25.55
N GLU A 430 -15.27 -6.81 26.76
CA GLU A 430 -14.51 -7.14 27.96
C GLU A 430 -14.28 -8.66 28.12
N GLY A 431 -13.04 -9.06 28.36
CA GLY A 431 -12.68 -10.47 28.58
C GLY A 431 -12.37 -11.28 27.32
N HIS A 432 -12.39 -10.68 26.12
CA HIS A 432 -12.13 -11.39 24.86
C HIS A 432 -10.72 -11.13 24.30
N GLU A 433 -9.93 -12.18 24.09
CA GLU A 433 -8.59 -12.05 23.47
C GLU A 433 -8.65 -11.95 21.94
N ARG A 434 -9.63 -12.62 21.33
CA ARG A 434 -9.86 -12.75 19.88
C ARG A 434 -11.31 -13.16 19.65
N VAL A 435 -11.90 -12.82 18.50
CA VAL A 435 -13.19 -13.39 18.09
C VAL A 435 -12.96 -14.65 17.24
N PRO A 436 -13.91 -15.61 17.22
CA PRO A 436 -13.77 -16.78 16.36
C PRO A 436 -13.55 -16.41 14.89
N ASP A 437 -12.62 -17.10 14.23
CA ASP A 437 -12.28 -16.95 12.81
C ASP A 437 -13.27 -17.69 11.91
N THR A 438 -14.56 -17.46 12.14
CA THR A 438 -15.65 -17.99 11.31
C THR A 438 -16.21 -16.92 10.40
N TRP A 439 -16.76 -17.34 9.27
CA TRP A 439 -17.43 -16.44 8.33
C TRP A 439 -18.54 -15.63 9.00
N ASP A 440 -19.37 -16.23 9.84
CA ASP A 440 -20.50 -15.53 10.48
C ASP A 440 -20.02 -14.41 11.42
N CYS A 441 -18.96 -14.67 12.21
CA CYS A 441 -18.36 -13.65 13.08
C CYS A 441 -17.72 -12.53 12.24
N ALA A 442 -16.89 -12.89 11.25
CA ALA A 442 -16.23 -11.92 10.38
C ALA A 442 -17.27 -11.06 9.64
N LYS A 443 -18.33 -11.69 9.10
CA LYS A 443 -19.41 -11.02 8.36
C LYS A 443 -20.15 -10.04 9.26
N GLY A 444 -20.52 -10.46 10.48
CA GLY A 444 -21.19 -9.58 11.43
C GLY A 444 -20.39 -8.31 11.73
N PHE A 445 -19.10 -8.44 12.05
CA PHE A 445 -18.26 -7.27 12.34
C PHE A 445 -17.93 -6.44 11.09
N GLY A 446 -17.74 -7.10 9.95
CA GLY A 446 -17.56 -6.44 8.66
C GLY A 446 -18.77 -5.60 8.27
N GLU A 447 -19.98 -6.09 8.51
CA GLU A 447 -21.24 -5.36 8.30
C GLU A 447 -21.41 -4.21 9.27
N ILE A 448 -21.12 -4.39 10.56
CA ILE A 448 -21.14 -3.30 11.54
C ILE A 448 -20.23 -2.15 11.09
N ALA A 449 -18.99 -2.47 10.70
CA ALA A 449 -18.07 -1.46 10.20
C ALA A 449 -18.58 -0.82 8.91
N ALA A 450 -18.98 -1.62 7.92
CA ALA A 450 -19.39 -1.08 6.62
C ALA A 450 -20.63 -0.19 6.73
N LEU A 451 -21.65 -0.61 7.48
CA LEU A 451 -22.88 0.17 7.69
C LEU A 451 -22.57 1.48 8.41
N TYR A 452 -21.76 1.45 9.47
CA TYR A 452 -21.30 2.67 10.16
C TYR A 452 -20.63 3.67 9.20
N LEU A 453 -19.76 3.16 8.31
CA LEU A 453 -19.08 3.99 7.32
C LEU A 453 -20.04 4.53 6.26
N MET A 454 -20.97 3.69 5.77
CA MET A 454 -21.97 4.09 4.80
C MET A 454 -22.88 5.19 5.34
N GLU A 455 -23.39 5.01 6.57
CA GLU A 455 -24.17 6.03 7.29
C GLU A 455 -23.35 7.30 7.52
N THR A 456 -22.04 7.19 7.79
CA THR A 456 -21.17 8.36 7.93
C THR A 456 -21.10 9.14 6.60
N TYR A 457 -20.95 8.47 5.45
CA TYR A 457 -20.99 9.15 4.15
C TYR A 457 -22.34 9.82 3.86
N GLU A 458 -23.44 9.21 4.29
CA GLU A 458 -24.79 9.77 4.12
C GLU A 458 -25.04 10.97 5.06
N LYS A 459 -24.39 10.98 6.22
CA LYS A 459 -24.46 12.06 7.21
C LYS A 459 -23.61 13.28 6.84
N TYR A 460 -22.49 13.08 6.14
CA TYR A 460 -21.50 14.11 5.83
C TYR A 460 -21.36 14.33 4.31
N PRO A 461 -22.16 15.22 3.69
CA PRO A 461 -22.04 15.50 2.26
C PRO A 461 -20.64 15.98 1.85
N THR A 462 -19.92 16.72 2.70
CA THR A 462 -18.53 17.12 2.39
C THR A 462 -17.57 15.95 2.37
N LEU A 463 -17.79 14.91 3.17
CA LEU A 463 -17.03 13.66 3.08
C LEU A 463 -17.32 12.94 1.76
N GLN A 464 -18.59 12.92 1.35
CA GLN A 464 -18.98 12.36 0.06
C GLN A 464 -18.40 13.18 -1.11
N GLU A 465 -18.26 14.49 -0.94
CA GLU A 465 -17.63 15.38 -1.92
C GLU A 465 -16.11 15.22 -1.98
N LEU A 466 -15.44 15.07 -0.85
CA LEU A 466 -14.01 14.74 -0.76
C LEU A 466 -13.74 13.39 -1.43
N HIS A 467 -14.51 12.37 -1.06
CA HIS A 467 -14.49 11.05 -1.69
C HIS A 467 -15.53 10.96 -2.82
N TRP A 468 -15.45 11.89 -3.78
CA TRP A 468 -16.40 12.10 -4.87
C TRP A 468 -16.66 10.83 -5.69
N GLY A 469 -15.63 10.03 -5.92
CA GLY A 469 -15.70 8.82 -6.73
C GLY A 469 -16.35 7.67 -5.97
N GLY A 470 -17.33 7.00 -6.57
CA GLY A 470 -17.87 5.75 -6.02
C GLY A 470 -16.79 4.71 -5.76
N ALA A 471 -15.76 4.66 -6.61
CA ALA A 471 -14.61 3.76 -6.43
C ALA A 471 -13.81 4.05 -5.16
N ILE A 472 -13.65 5.35 -4.83
CA ILE A 472 -12.94 5.80 -3.63
C ILE A 472 -13.67 5.32 -2.38
N ARG A 473 -14.97 5.61 -2.32
CA ARG A 473 -15.81 5.16 -1.20
C ARG A 473 -15.82 3.64 -1.08
N CYS A 474 -15.97 2.92 -2.19
CA CYS A 474 -15.98 1.45 -2.18
C CYS A 474 -14.69 0.84 -1.62
N PHE A 475 -13.53 1.32 -2.08
CA PHE A 475 -12.28 0.74 -1.58
C PHE A 475 -11.99 1.16 -0.13
N ILE A 476 -12.30 2.40 0.26
CA ILE A 476 -12.06 2.87 1.64
C ILE A 476 -12.95 2.10 2.62
N THR A 477 -14.25 2.03 2.34
CA THR A 477 -15.20 1.32 3.21
C THR A 477 -14.81 -0.15 3.34
N SER A 478 -14.52 -0.82 2.23
CA SER A 478 -14.14 -2.23 2.26
C SER A 478 -12.77 -2.49 2.89
N ALA A 479 -11.78 -1.60 2.74
CA ALA A 479 -10.47 -1.70 3.39
C ALA A 479 -10.56 -1.54 4.91
N ILE A 480 -11.39 -0.61 5.39
CA ILE A 480 -11.60 -0.42 6.83
C ILE A 480 -12.42 -1.59 7.42
N SER A 481 -13.48 -2.06 6.75
CA SER A 481 -14.23 -3.24 7.19
C SER A 481 -13.37 -4.50 7.23
N ASN A 482 -12.50 -4.69 6.22
CA ASN A 482 -11.49 -5.74 6.21
C ASN A 482 -10.56 -5.62 7.43
N SER A 483 -9.97 -4.44 7.62
CA SER A 483 -9.02 -4.20 8.72
C SER A 483 -9.65 -4.45 10.09
N PHE A 484 -10.89 -4.02 10.30
CA PHE A 484 -11.60 -4.27 11.56
C PHE A 484 -11.88 -5.76 11.78
N ALA A 485 -12.38 -6.45 10.76
CA ALA A 485 -12.58 -7.90 10.84
C ALA A 485 -11.27 -8.63 11.12
N SER A 486 -10.17 -8.28 10.44
CA SER A 486 -8.85 -8.88 10.64
C SER A 486 -8.22 -8.55 12.00
N LEU A 487 -8.44 -7.36 12.57
CA LEU A 487 -8.00 -7.03 13.93
C LEU A 487 -8.68 -7.92 14.97
N LEU A 488 -9.99 -8.14 14.81
CA LEU A 488 -10.77 -8.97 15.72
C LEU A 488 -10.46 -10.47 15.57
N THR A 489 -10.40 -10.94 14.32
CA THR A 489 -10.22 -12.36 14.02
C THR A 489 -8.77 -12.76 13.92
N GLY A 490 -7.79 -11.87 13.88
CA GLY A 490 -6.38 -12.21 13.63
C GLY A 490 -6.10 -12.95 12.31
N ASP A 491 -7.06 -12.98 11.38
CA ASP A 491 -7.03 -13.77 10.15
C ASP A 491 -7.20 -12.86 8.92
N SER A 492 -6.23 -12.93 8.01
CA SER A 492 -6.19 -12.16 6.76
C SER A 492 -7.18 -12.69 5.72
N LEU A 493 -7.53 -13.98 5.77
CA LEU A 493 -8.50 -14.60 4.86
C LEU A 493 -9.90 -14.10 5.17
N MET A 494 -10.26 -14.08 6.45
CA MET A 494 -11.52 -13.51 6.90
C MET A 494 -11.66 -12.06 6.46
N GLY A 495 -10.65 -11.23 6.72
CA GLY A 495 -10.65 -9.83 6.29
C GLY A 495 -10.75 -9.66 4.77
N MET A 496 -9.97 -10.42 4.00
CA MET A 496 -10.03 -10.39 2.53
C MET A 496 -11.42 -10.79 2.01
N MET A 497 -12.06 -11.79 2.60
CA MET A 497 -13.42 -12.18 2.25
C MET A 497 -14.43 -11.07 2.59
N ILE A 498 -14.26 -10.38 3.72
CA ILE A 498 -15.08 -9.21 4.08
C ILE A 498 -14.92 -8.08 3.08
N GLN A 499 -13.69 -7.76 2.66
CA GLN A 499 -13.48 -6.76 1.62
C GLN A 499 -14.29 -7.07 0.36
N ASN A 500 -14.20 -8.32 -0.10
CA ASN A 500 -14.89 -8.78 -1.30
C ASN A 500 -16.41 -8.76 -1.11
N TYR A 501 -16.92 -9.20 0.03
CA TYR A 501 -18.34 -9.15 0.38
C TYR A 501 -18.90 -7.73 0.42
N VAL A 502 -18.20 -6.81 1.07
CA VAL A 502 -18.62 -5.42 1.22
C VAL A 502 -18.74 -4.73 -0.14
N VAL A 503 -17.73 -4.89 -1.02
CA VAL A 503 -17.78 -4.30 -2.37
C VAL A 503 -18.85 -4.96 -3.24
N SER A 504 -18.90 -6.30 -3.27
CA SER A 504 -19.72 -7.03 -4.25
C SER A 504 -21.21 -7.08 -3.91
N LEU A 505 -21.56 -7.01 -2.62
CA LEU A 505 -22.94 -7.17 -2.15
C LEU A 505 -23.40 -5.98 -1.32
N LEU A 506 -22.79 -5.74 -0.15
CA LEU A 506 -23.36 -4.81 0.82
C LEU A 506 -23.46 -3.36 0.28
N MET A 507 -22.37 -2.81 -0.24
CA MET A 507 -22.36 -1.44 -0.76
C MET A 507 -23.17 -1.32 -2.05
N LYS A 508 -23.09 -2.34 -2.90
CA LYS A 508 -23.83 -2.41 -4.16
C LYS A 508 -25.33 -2.34 -3.93
N GLU A 509 -25.85 -3.17 -3.04
CA GLU A 509 -27.28 -3.21 -2.71
C GLU A 509 -27.69 -2.00 -1.87
N GLY A 510 -26.87 -1.58 -0.90
CA GLY A 510 -27.21 -0.45 -0.02
C GLY A 510 -27.23 0.91 -0.73
N TRP A 511 -26.29 1.17 -1.64
CA TRP A 511 -26.24 2.44 -2.39
C TRP A 511 -26.83 2.36 -3.80
N LEU A 512 -27.20 1.16 -4.27
CA LEU A 512 -27.60 0.89 -5.65
C LEU A 512 -26.56 1.37 -6.69
N ARG A 513 -25.30 1.43 -6.28
CA ARG A 513 -24.13 1.83 -7.06
C ARG A 513 -22.84 1.39 -6.36
N THR A 514 -21.79 1.22 -7.14
CA THR A 514 -20.42 1.03 -6.64
C THR A 514 -19.47 2.02 -7.31
N GLY A 515 -18.27 1.62 -7.75
CA GLY A 515 -17.37 2.51 -8.48
C GLY A 515 -17.35 2.29 -9.98
N PHE A 516 -16.16 2.31 -10.57
CA PHE A 516 -16.02 2.35 -12.02
C PHE A 516 -16.39 1.00 -12.67
N GLY A 517 -16.68 1.04 -13.98
CA GLY A 517 -17.00 -0.16 -14.75
C GLY A 517 -15.90 -1.21 -14.64
N GLY A 518 -16.20 -2.30 -13.93
CA GLY A 518 -15.26 -3.41 -13.71
C GLY A 518 -14.67 -3.50 -12.30
N GLN A 519 -14.83 -2.49 -11.43
CA GLN A 519 -14.29 -2.55 -10.06
C GLN A 519 -14.76 -3.81 -9.32
N GLU A 520 -16.04 -4.15 -9.41
CA GLU A 520 -16.62 -5.27 -8.66
C GLU A 520 -16.18 -6.65 -9.16
N VAL A 521 -15.55 -6.77 -10.33
CA VAL A 521 -15.20 -8.06 -10.95
C VAL A 521 -14.34 -8.89 -9.99
N GLN A 522 -13.36 -8.24 -9.38
CA GLN A 522 -12.47 -8.87 -8.42
C GLN A 522 -13.20 -9.24 -7.12
N ALA A 523 -14.12 -8.39 -6.65
CA ALA A 523 -14.88 -8.64 -5.44
C ALA A 523 -15.89 -9.80 -5.61
N HIS A 524 -16.63 -9.84 -6.71
CA HIS A 524 -17.61 -10.90 -7.00
C HIS A 524 -16.96 -12.28 -7.11
N ALA A 525 -15.83 -12.40 -7.80
CA ALA A 525 -15.10 -13.66 -7.91
C ALA A 525 -14.23 -13.94 -6.67
N GLY A 526 -13.71 -12.89 -6.03
CA GLY A 526 -12.84 -12.99 -4.86
C GLY A 526 -13.55 -13.55 -3.63
N LEU A 527 -14.85 -13.35 -3.49
CA LEU A 527 -15.62 -13.92 -2.38
C LEU A 527 -15.62 -15.46 -2.39
N PRO A 528 -16.03 -16.16 -3.48
CA PRO A 528 -15.94 -17.62 -3.55
C PRO A 528 -14.49 -18.13 -3.70
N TYR A 529 -13.55 -17.33 -4.24
CA TYR A 529 -12.16 -17.74 -4.40
C TYR A 529 -11.31 -17.60 -3.14
N GLY A 530 -11.74 -16.80 -2.16
CA GLY A 530 -11.08 -16.67 -0.86
C GLY A 530 -10.67 -18.03 -0.27
N PRO A 531 -11.63 -18.91 0.06
CA PRO A 531 -11.35 -20.21 0.66
C PRO A 531 -11.10 -21.33 -0.37
N SER A 532 -11.00 -21.01 -1.66
CA SER A 532 -10.78 -22.02 -2.69
C SER A 532 -9.42 -22.70 -2.49
N LEU A 533 -9.33 -23.98 -2.84
CA LEU A 533 -8.08 -24.75 -2.91
C LEU A 533 -7.72 -25.12 -4.35
N ARG A 534 -8.49 -24.64 -5.33
CA ARG A 534 -8.19 -24.87 -6.75
C ARG A 534 -6.99 -24.04 -7.16
N ILE A 535 -6.20 -24.59 -8.09
CA ILE A 535 -5.07 -23.91 -8.71
C ILE A 535 -5.57 -22.59 -9.31
N GLU A 536 -4.81 -21.51 -9.17
CA GLU A 536 -5.11 -20.15 -9.68
C GLU A 536 -6.30 -19.42 -9.01
N GLU A 537 -7.10 -20.09 -8.19
CA GLU A 537 -8.16 -19.47 -7.38
C GLU A 537 -7.74 -19.34 -5.91
N GLY A 538 -7.23 -20.41 -5.35
CA GLY A 538 -6.92 -20.51 -3.93
C GLY A 538 -5.58 -19.91 -3.53
N GLY A 539 -5.32 -19.89 -2.23
CA GLY A 539 -4.02 -19.56 -1.66
C GLY A 539 -4.13 -18.65 -0.44
N LEU A 540 -3.09 -18.69 0.38
CA LEU A 540 -2.95 -17.83 1.55
C LEU A 540 -2.96 -16.36 1.10
N PRO A 541 -3.82 -15.49 1.68
CA PRO A 541 -3.88 -14.06 1.35
C PRO A 541 -2.52 -13.38 1.33
N GLU A 542 -1.66 -13.72 2.29
CA GLU A 542 -0.29 -13.23 2.44
C GLU A 542 0.58 -13.52 1.21
N LEU A 543 0.33 -14.62 0.50
CA LEU A 543 1.10 -15.08 -0.66
C LEU A 543 0.45 -14.67 -1.99
N ARG A 544 -0.74 -14.08 -1.97
CA ARG A 544 -1.34 -13.43 -3.14
C ARG A 544 -0.58 -12.14 -3.44
N GLY A 545 -0.85 -11.54 -4.59
CA GLY A 545 -0.21 -10.30 -5.02
C GLY A 545 -0.84 -9.79 -6.29
N ALA A 546 -0.33 -8.69 -6.84
CA ALA A 546 -0.83 -8.15 -8.11
C ALA A 546 -0.65 -9.13 -9.30
N ASN A 547 0.18 -10.17 -9.16
CA ASN A 547 0.33 -11.25 -10.13
C ASN A 547 -0.68 -12.41 -9.96
N TYR A 548 -1.45 -12.45 -8.86
CA TYR A 548 -2.53 -13.42 -8.67
C TYR A 548 -3.62 -13.16 -9.73
N PRO A 549 -4.15 -14.19 -10.42
CA PRO A 549 -4.96 -14.02 -11.62
C PRO A 549 -6.09 -13.01 -11.48
N MET A 550 -6.90 -13.09 -10.41
CA MET A 550 -8.03 -12.16 -10.24
C MET A 550 -7.62 -10.75 -9.82
N PHE A 551 -6.45 -10.57 -9.21
CA PHE A 551 -6.00 -9.24 -8.78
C PHE A 551 -5.38 -8.46 -9.92
N SER A 552 -5.03 -9.12 -11.02
CA SER A 552 -4.19 -8.57 -12.08
C SER A 552 -4.89 -7.55 -12.99
N TYR A 553 -6.22 -7.41 -12.91
CA TYR A 553 -7.02 -6.69 -13.92
C TYR A 553 -7.57 -5.35 -13.45
N THR A 554 -7.66 -5.11 -12.13
CA THR A 554 -8.30 -3.91 -11.60
C THR A 554 -7.51 -3.35 -10.42
N ALA A 555 -7.40 -2.02 -10.38
CA ALA A 555 -6.94 -1.31 -9.18
C ALA A 555 -8.05 -1.32 -8.10
N THR A 556 -7.83 -0.64 -6.98
CA THR A 556 -8.75 -0.36 -5.86
C THR A 556 -9.02 -1.49 -4.87
N HIS A 557 -8.21 -2.56 -4.86
CA HIS A 557 -8.41 -3.68 -3.92
C HIS A 557 -7.16 -4.00 -3.13
N THR A 558 -6.01 -4.02 -3.80
CA THR A 558 -4.74 -4.41 -3.19
C THR A 558 -4.36 -3.61 -1.95
N PRO A 559 -4.60 -2.27 -1.89
CA PRO A 559 -4.33 -1.50 -0.67
C PRO A 559 -5.10 -2.03 0.53
N GLY A 560 -6.37 -2.41 0.34
CA GLY A 560 -7.20 -3.01 1.39
C GLY A 560 -6.66 -4.37 1.82
N TYR A 561 -6.16 -5.20 0.91
CA TYR A 561 -5.60 -6.51 1.27
C TYR A 561 -4.27 -6.40 2.02
N VAL A 562 -3.40 -5.45 1.67
CA VAL A 562 -2.16 -5.16 2.42
C VAL A 562 -2.50 -4.71 3.83
N THR A 563 -3.46 -3.77 3.94
CA THR A 563 -3.89 -3.23 5.23
C THR A 563 -4.55 -4.31 6.09
N GLY A 564 -5.43 -5.13 5.51
CA GLY A 564 -6.08 -6.25 6.20
C GLY A 564 -5.10 -7.34 6.64
N THR A 565 -4.11 -7.66 5.80
CA THR A 565 -3.06 -8.62 6.15
C THR A 565 -2.21 -8.12 7.32
N TYR A 566 -1.86 -6.83 7.31
CA TYR A 566 -1.16 -6.19 8.43
C TYR A 566 -2.03 -6.14 9.69
N ALA A 567 -3.31 -5.79 9.55
CA ALA A 567 -4.30 -5.81 10.62
C ALA A 567 -4.44 -7.21 11.25
N ALA A 568 -4.40 -8.27 10.45
CA ALA A 568 -4.43 -9.65 10.95
C ALA A 568 -3.18 -10.00 11.76
N MET A 569 -2.00 -9.56 11.32
CA MET A 569 -0.75 -9.70 12.09
C MET A 569 -0.86 -9.03 13.45
N ILE A 570 -1.38 -7.79 13.50
CA ILE A 570 -1.64 -7.06 14.75
C ILE A 570 -2.70 -7.75 15.61
N GLY A 571 -3.80 -8.19 14.98
CA GLY A 571 -4.92 -8.88 15.64
C GLY A 571 -4.52 -10.19 16.31
N ARG A 572 -3.57 -10.94 15.72
CA ARG A 572 -3.06 -12.20 16.28
C ARG A 572 -1.80 -12.05 17.14
N GLY A 573 -1.26 -10.85 17.29
CA GLY A 573 -0.04 -10.62 18.06
C GLY A 573 1.23 -11.20 17.44
N SER A 574 1.34 -11.20 16.11
CA SER A 574 2.53 -11.69 15.40
C SER A 574 3.53 -10.56 15.13
N SER A 575 4.81 -10.92 14.95
CA SER A 575 5.89 -9.97 14.62
C SER A 575 6.07 -9.75 13.11
N TRP A 576 5.45 -10.56 12.26
CA TRP A 576 5.50 -10.43 10.81
C TRP A 576 4.22 -11.01 10.15
N CYS A 577 4.00 -10.65 8.89
CA CYS A 577 2.90 -11.11 8.06
C CYS A 577 3.27 -12.40 7.30
N ALA A 578 4.33 -12.38 6.51
CA ALA A 578 4.75 -13.50 5.66
C ALA A 578 6.22 -13.91 5.81
N SER A 579 7.13 -12.94 5.99
CA SER A 579 8.57 -13.20 6.06
C SER A 579 9.24 -12.41 7.18
N PRO A 580 9.80 -13.08 8.21
CA PRO A 580 10.54 -12.40 9.26
C PRO A 580 11.80 -11.70 8.70
N LEU A 581 12.38 -12.22 7.61
CA LEU A 581 13.56 -11.62 6.98
C LEU A 581 13.22 -10.31 6.26
N VAL A 582 12.08 -10.25 5.57
CA VAL A 582 11.63 -9.00 4.93
C VAL A 582 11.29 -7.97 6.01
N LYS A 583 10.56 -8.37 7.06
CA LYS A 583 10.26 -7.50 8.20
C LYS A 583 11.52 -6.87 8.79
N VAL A 584 12.52 -7.69 9.10
CA VAL A 584 13.78 -7.20 9.67
C VAL A 584 14.53 -6.32 8.67
N ALA A 585 14.64 -6.73 7.40
CA ALA A 585 15.39 -5.98 6.38
C ALA A 585 14.88 -4.55 6.16
N PHE A 586 13.58 -4.31 6.32
CA PHE A 586 12.96 -2.98 6.16
C PHE A 586 12.86 -2.17 7.46
N ALA A 587 13.11 -2.77 8.62
CA ALA A 587 13.25 -2.06 9.90
C ALA A 587 14.62 -1.34 10.06
N ASP A 588 15.34 -1.18 8.95
CA ASP A 588 16.67 -0.60 8.88
C ASP A 588 16.63 0.94 8.90
N PRO A 589 17.21 1.59 9.94
CA PRO A 589 17.22 3.05 10.06
C PRO A 589 18.08 3.77 9.03
N ASP A 590 18.98 3.07 8.31
CA ASP A 590 19.83 3.67 7.27
C ASP A 590 19.16 3.67 5.88
N SER A 591 17.92 3.16 5.79
CA SER A 591 17.10 3.26 4.57
C SER A 591 16.90 4.73 4.18
N THR A 592 16.84 5.02 2.88
CA THR A 592 16.56 6.39 2.42
C THR A 592 15.12 6.77 2.74
N PHE A 593 14.18 5.83 2.57
CA PHE A 593 12.79 5.97 2.99
C PHE A 593 12.56 5.38 4.39
N ASP A 594 11.88 6.12 5.27
CA ASP A 594 11.53 5.63 6.61
C ASP A 594 10.20 4.84 6.56
N PHE A 595 10.34 3.52 6.65
CA PHE A 595 9.24 2.56 6.64
C PHE A 595 8.45 2.48 7.96
N LYS A 596 8.89 3.15 9.02
CA LYS A 596 8.11 3.33 10.25
C LYS A 596 7.10 4.47 10.10
N ASN A 597 7.51 5.58 9.48
CA ASN A 597 6.71 6.81 9.37
C ASN A 597 6.38 7.12 7.89
N VAL A 598 5.62 6.22 7.27
CA VAL A 598 5.33 6.24 5.83
C VAL A 598 4.55 7.49 5.44
N ARG A 599 3.49 7.81 6.18
CA ARG A 599 2.67 9.01 5.94
C ARG A 599 3.49 10.30 6.06
N LEU A 600 4.37 10.38 7.05
CA LEU A 600 5.25 11.54 7.24
C LEU A 600 6.23 11.74 6.07
N CYS A 601 6.84 10.66 5.57
CA CYS A 601 7.71 10.74 4.41
C CYS A 601 6.96 11.24 3.17
N ILE A 602 5.78 10.69 2.90
CA ILE A 602 4.92 11.12 1.79
C ILE A 602 4.51 12.58 1.94
N ALA A 603 4.18 13.03 3.16
CA ALA A 603 3.85 14.42 3.46
C ALA A 603 5.01 15.36 3.14
N LYS A 604 6.23 15.03 3.59
CA LYS A 604 7.45 15.79 3.24
C LYS A 604 7.70 15.81 1.74
N GLY A 605 7.48 14.69 1.05
CA GLY A 605 7.58 14.61 -0.41
C GLY A 605 6.57 15.51 -1.12
N ALA A 606 5.35 15.60 -0.59
CA ALA A 606 4.32 16.47 -1.12
C ALA A 606 4.69 17.95 -0.92
N ALA A 607 5.16 18.30 0.29
CA ALA A 607 5.63 19.63 0.69
C ALA A 607 6.97 20.05 0.04
N LYS A 608 7.63 19.16 -0.71
CA LYS A 608 8.95 19.37 -1.33
C LYS A 608 10.09 19.53 -0.32
N GLU A 609 10.00 18.80 0.79
CA GLU A 609 10.97 18.78 1.90
C GLU A 609 11.68 17.42 2.06
N TYR A 610 11.38 16.46 1.19
CA TYR A 610 12.01 15.13 1.19
C TYR A 610 13.16 15.08 0.18
N GLU A 611 14.32 14.60 0.62
CA GLU A 611 15.52 14.46 -0.21
C GLU A 611 15.65 13.00 -0.71
N PRO A 612 15.48 12.74 -2.02
CA PRO A 612 15.66 11.41 -2.59
C PRO A 612 17.14 11.10 -2.87
N ALA A 613 17.46 9.82 -3.05
CA ALA A 613 18.76 9.39 -3.54
C ALA A 613 18.77 9.23 -5.07
N GLY A 614 19.96 9.07 -5.66
CA GLY A 614 20.13 8.75 -7.07
C GLY A 614 20.01 9.94 -8.04
N GLU A 615 20.02 11.17 -7.53
CA GLU A 615 20.11 12.38 -8.34
C GLU A 615 21.49 12.50 -9.03
N ARG A 616 21.54 13.34 -10.07
CA ARG A 616 22.71 13.43 -10.99
C ARG A 616 23.35 14.81 -11.01
N ASP A 617 23.03 15.67 -10.05
CA ASP A 617 23.48 17.05 -10.04
C ASP A 617 25.00 17.18 -9.95
N LEU A 618 25.66 16.24 -9.25
CA LEU A 618 27.11 16.18 -9.11
C LEU A 618 27.88 16.05 -10.43
N ILE A 619 27.24 15.52 -11.48
CA ILE A 619 27.85 15.27 -12.80
C ILE A 619 27.22 16.10 -13.92
N ARG A 620 26.46 17.14 -13.59
CA ARG A 620 25.81 18.03 -14.54
C ARG A 620 26.32 19.46 -14.36
N PRO A 621 26.35 20.28 -15.43
CA PRO A 621 26.58 21.71 -15.28
C PRO A 621 25.55 22.31 -14.31
N ALA A 622 25.98 23.24 -13.46
CA ALA A 622 25.07 24.02 -12.64
C ALA A 622 24.01 24.69 -13.54
N ARG A 623 22.74 24.60 -13.12
CA ARG A 623 21.58 25.11 -13.87
C ARG A 623 20.89 26.23 -13.13
#